data_AF-A0A158ASP7-F1
#
_entry.id   AF-A0A158ASP7-F1
#
_cell.length_a   1.000
_cell.length_b   1.000
_cell.length_c   1.000
_cell.angle_alpha   90.00
_cell.angle_beta   90.00
_cell.angle_gamma   90.00
#
_symmetry.space_group_name_H-M   'P 1'
#
loop_
_entity.id
_entity.type
_entity.pdbx_description
1 polymer ?
#
loop_
_entity_poly.entity_id
_entity_poly.type
_entity_poly.pdbx_seq_one_letter_code
_entity_poly.pdbx_strand_id
1 'polypeptide(L)'
;MKKVAAQLQAVKAATQPKPEAAKAGAKASPTAAKGAAGSSAGSTTSNPPATVVAESDKIKAYRVALWRKALRREVGADPALAQRYLVAIALSDQMRCVDQKTLSGIWEKLTEEQVGSGDVTKAAASTAAADDTKLAHAVTGVTVAAIQGLDVQYLTRLCTHHHLDLAKHWKLCKEFLELITKSEMMVVSDELGIRAALGDNFKKVFGKSKSEVIDALLAVDGFDYTGKIPKVLKF
;
A
#
# COMPACT_ATOMS: atom_id res chain seq x y z
N MET A 1 -2.32 39.64 -33.59
CA MET A 1 -3.11 38.38 -33.49
C MET A 1 -3.13 37.58 -34.81
N LYS A 2 -2.03 37.44 -35.57
CA LYS A 2 -2.02 36.68 -36.86
C LYS A 2 -0.94 35.59 -36.98
N LYS A 3 -0.11 35.38 -35.96
CA LYS A 3 0.99 34.38 -35.99
C LYS A 3 0.70 33.06 -35.26
N VAL A 4 -0.37 32.98 -34.46
CA VAL A 4 -0.74 31.75 -33.72
C VAL A 4 -1.64 30.83 -34.57
N ALA A 5 -2.47 31.39 -35.46
CA ALA A 5 -3.35 30.61 -36.33
C ALA A 5 -2.59 29.78 -37.38
N ALA A 6 -1.45 30.28 -37.87
CA ALA A 6 -0.62 29.57 -38.84
C ALA A 6 0.11 28.36 -38.23
N GLN A 7 0.53 28.45 -36.96
CA GLN A 7 1.18 27.34 -36.25
C GLN A 7 0.20 26.22 -35.88
N LEU A 8 -1.07 26.55 -35.60
CA LEU A 8 -2.10 25.55 -35.30
C LEU A 8 -2.59 24.76 -36.53
N GLN A 9 -2.42 25.31 -37.75
CA GLN A 9 -2.73 24.61 -39.00
C GLN A 9 -1.58 23.69 -39.46
N ALA A 10 -0.33 24.06 -39.19
CA ALA A 10 0.85 23.23 -39.53
C ALA A 10 0.94 21.94 -38.71
N VAL A 11 0.50 21.95 -37.43
CA VAL A 11 0.53 20.75 -36.57
C VAL A 11 -0.62 19.78 -36.90
N LYS A 12 -1.76 20.26 -37.42
CA LYS A 12 -2.88 19.39 -37.84
C LYS A 12 -2.64 18.67 -39.16
N ALA A 13 -1.68 19.13 -39.99
CA ALA A 13 -1.31 18.47 -41.24
C ALA A 13 -0.26 17.34 -41.05
N ALA A 14 0.40 17.27 -39.89
CA ALA A 14 1.44 16.28 -39.59
C ALA A 14 0.94 15.03 -38.84
N THR A 15 -0.34 14.99 -38.44
CA THR A 15 -0.90 13.90 -37.62
C THR A 15 -2.18 13.33 -38.24
N GLN A 16 -2.07 12.87 -39.49
CA GLN A 16 -3.08 11.99 -40.08
C GLN A 16 -2.50 10.57 -40.24
N PRO A 17 -3.03 9.57 -39.51
CA PRO A 17 -2.80 8.17 -39.85
C PRO A 17 -3.74 7.77 -41.00
N LYS A 18 -3.16 7.26 -42.09
CA LYS A 18 -3.85 6.63 -43.22
C LYS A 18 -4.39 5.24 -42.79
N PRO A 19 -5.65 4.88 -43.10
CA PRO A 19 -6.19 3.56 -42.79
C PRO A 19 -5.94 2.59 -43.95
N GLU A 20 -5.50 1.36 -43.65
CA GLU A 20 -5.59 0.26 -44.62
C GLU A 20 -5.86 -1.10 -43.95
N ALA A 21 -7.08 -1.57 -44.24
CA ALA A 21 -7.53 -2.90 -44.63
C ALA A 21 -7.39 -4.14 -43.72
N ALA A 22 -8.54 -4.82 -43.67
CA ALA A 22 -8.89 -6.06 -43.00
C ALA A 22 -8.41 -7.33 -43.72
N LYS A 23 -8.39 -8.44 -42.97
CA LYS A 23 -8.82 -9.82 -43.35
C LYS A 23 -8.85 -10.65 -42.05
N ALA A 24 -10.00 -11.10 -41.54
CA ALA A 24 -10.90 -12.18 -42.00
C ALA A 24 -10.51 -13.59 -41.49
N GLY A 25 -11.49 -14.26 -40.87
CA GLY A 25 -11.53 -15.70 -40.55
C GLY A 25 -11.21 -16.02 -39.08
N ALA A 26 -11.87 -16.92 -38.37
CA ALA A 26 -13.05 -17.76 -38.60
C ALA A 26 -13.40 -18.39 -37.22
N LYS A 27 -14.67 -18.83 -37.08
CA LYS A 27 -15.24 -19.62 -35.97
C LYS A 27 -14.35 -20.76 -35.46
N ALA A 28 -14.42 -21.05 -34.16
CA ALA A 28 -15.00 -22.29 -33.61
C ALA A 28 -14.86 -22.39 -32.08
N SER A 29 -15.99 -22.57 -31.37
CA SER A 29 -16.05 -23.42 -30.17
C SER A 29 -16.16 -24.89 -30.62
N PRO A 30 -15.67 -25.85 -29.83
CA PRO A 30 -16.56 -26.70 -29.02
C PRO A 30 -15.97 -27.03 -27.63
N THR A 31 -16.73 -26.95 -26.54
CA THR A 31 -17.59 -27.99 -25.93
C THR A 31 -16.93 -28.66 -24.71
N ALA A 32 -17.76 -28.78 -23.68
CA ALA A 32 -17.52 -29.41 -22.40
C ALA A 32 -17.06 -30.87 -22.49
N ALA A 33 -16.28 -31.30 -21.49
CA ALA A 33 -16.24 -32.69 -21.06
C ALA A 33 -16.36 -32.75 -19.53
N LYS A 34 -17.51 -33.29 -19.11
CA LYS A 34 -17.88 -33.69 -17.77
C LYS A 34 -17.23 -35.05 -17.49
N GLY A 35 -16.42 -35.15 -16.43
CA GLY A 35 -15.87 -36.40 -15.92
C GLY A 35 -16.16 -36.50 -14.43
N ALA A 36 -16.93 -37.50 -14.04
CA ALA A 36 -17.46 -37.71 -12.70
C ALA A 36 -16.50 -38.51 -11.81
N ALA A 37 -16.64 -38.26 -10.50
CA ALA A 37 -16.55 -39.17 -9.36
C ALA A 37 -15.34 -40.11 -9.21
N GLY A 38 -14.69 -40.03 -8.04
CA GLY A 38 -14.05 -41.19 -7.45
C GLY A 38 -12.89 -40.91 -6.51
N SER A 39 -13.16 -41.09 -5.22
CA SER A 39 -12.22 -41.54 -4.19
C SER A 39 -11.36 -40.50 -3.45
N SER A 40 -11.76 -40.34 -2.18
CA SER A 40 -10.95 -39.89 -1.06
C SER A 40 -9.63 -40.67 -0.99
N ALA A 41 -8.52 -39.95 -1.16
CA ALA A 41 -7.23 -40.35 -0.61
C ALA A 41 -6.73 -39.15 0.19
N GLY A 42 -6.54 -39.35 1.49
CA GLY A 42 -5.94 -38.36 2.37
C GLY A 42 -4.56 -37.99 1.82
N SER A 43 -4.42 -36.75 1.35
CA SER A 43 -3.13 -36.21 0.93
C SER A 43 -2.32 -35.86 2.19
N THR A 44 -1.61 -36.84 2.75
CA THR A 44 -0.39 -36.59 3.52
C THR A 44 0.73 -36.20 2.55
N THR A 45 0.50 -35.18 1.74
CA THR A 45 1.59 -34.39 1.15
C THR A 45 2.13 -33.54 2.27
N SER A 46 3.15 -34.04 2.96
CA SER A 46 4.07 -33.20 3.73
C SER A 46 4.67 -32.20 2.75
N ASN A 47 4.01 -31.04 2.62
CA ASN A 47 4.59 -29.92 1.92
C ASN A 47 5.98 -29.67 2.53
N PRO A 48 7.01 -29.42 1.70
CA PRO A 48 8.31 -29.06 2.22
C PRO A 48 8.16 -27.89 3.21
N PRO A 49 8.90 -27.92 4.34
CA PRO A 49 8.78 -26.87 5.35
C PRO A 49 9.02 -25.51 4.69
N ALA A 50 8.12 -24.56 4.95
CA ALA A 50 8.26 -23.21 4.43
C ALA A 50 9.62 -22.63 4.89
N THR A 51 10.40 -22.11 3.96
CA THR A 51 11.70 -21.46 4.22
C THR A 51 11.58 -19.94 4.21
N VAL A 52 10.51 -19.41 3.61
CA VAL A 52 10.15 -18.00 3.53
C VAL A 52 8.64 -17.85 3.70
N VAL A 53 8.19 -16.67 4.14
CA VAL A 53 6.77 -16.31 4.13
C VAL A 53 6.35 -16.05 2.67
N ALA A 54 5.25 -16.64 2.23
CA ALA A 54 4.75 -16.48 0.88
C ALA A 54 4.29 -15.04 0.63
N GLU A 55 4.63 -14.55 -0.56
CA GLU A 55 4.26 -13.25 -1.10
C GLU A 55 2.80 -13.24 -1.63
N SER A 56 1.87 -13.71 -0.80
CA SER A 56 0.44 -13.72 -1.13
C SER A 56 -0.11 -12.30 -1.24
N ASP A 57 -1.19 -12.12 -2.02
CA ASP A 57 -1.81 -10.80 -2.20
C ASP A 57 -2.30 -10.19 -0.88
N LYS A 58 -2.70 -11.03 0.08
CA LYS A 58 -3.06 -10.58 1.44
C LYS A 58 -1.86 -9.96 2.17
N ILE A 59 -0.69 -10.58 2.07
CA ILE A 59 0.55 -10.07 2.71
C ILE A 59 1.04 -8.81 2.01
N LYS A 60 0.96 -8.76 0.68
CA LYS A 60 1.26 -7.55 -0.10
C LYS A 60 0.36 -6.38 0.30
N ALA A 61 -0.94 -6.62 0.41
CA ALA A 61 -1.88 -5.59 0.86
C ALA A 61 -1.57 -5.13 2.29
N TYR A 62 -1.28 -6.07 3.20
CA TYR A 62 -0.94 -5.77 4.58
C TYR A 62 0.32 -4.88 4.70
N ARG A 63 1.43 -5.24 4.03
CA ARG A 63 2.67 -4.45 4.11
C ARG A 63 2.52 -3.07 3.47
N VAL A 64 1.80 -2.97 2.34
CA VAL A 64 1.54 -1.66 1.71
C VAL A 64 0.72 -0.77 2.64
N ALA A 65 -0.31 -1.32 3.30
CA ALA A 65 -1.08 -0.58 4.28
C ALA A 65 -0.21 -0.13 5.47
N LEU A 66 0.70 -0.99 5.95
CA LEU A 66 1.67 -0.65 6.98
C LEU A 66 2.59 0.50 6.54
N TRP A 67 3.20 0.41 5.36
CA TRP A 67 4.11 1.45 4.84
C TRP A 67 3.41 2.80 4.71
N ARG A 68 2.20 2.81 4.13
CA ARG A 68 1.39 4.03 4.02
C ARG A 68 1.08 4.60 5.40
N LYS A 69 0.64 3.77 6.35
CA LYS A 69 0.30 4.21 7.71
C LYS A 69 1.53 4.81 8.43
N ALA A 70 2.65 4.12 8.38
CA ALA A 70 3.90 4.53 9.01
C ALA A 70 4.42 5.85 8.42
N LEU A 71 4.53 5.93 7.09
CA LEU A 71 4.99 7.13 6.41
C LEU A 71 4.06 8.33 6.64
N ARG A 72 2.74 8.12 6.57
CA ARG A 72 1.77 9.19 6.88
C ARG A 72 1.89 9.71 8.30
N ARG A 73 2.25 8.86 9.26
CA ARG A 73 2.41 9.25 10.65
C ARG A 73 3.65 10.11 10.86
N GLU A 74 4.78 9.75 10.27
CA GLU A 74 6.01 10.55 10.35
C GLU A 74 5.86 11.89 9.60
N VAL A 75 5.38 11.83 8.36
CA VAL A 75 5.19 13.03 7.52
C VAL A 75 4.11 13.95 8.11
N GLY A 76 3.03 13.40 8.65
CA GLY A 76 1.97 14.20 9.28
C GLY A 76 2.38 14.88 10.59
N ALA A 77 3.48 14.44 11.22
CA ALA A 77 4.00 15.05 12.44
C ALA A 77 4.99 16.20 12.17
N ASP A 78 5.47 16.36 10.92
CA ASP A 78 6.40 17.42 10.51
C ASP A 78 5.84 18.19 9.29
N PRO A 79 5.22 19.36 9.50
CA PRO A 79 4.65 20.16 8.41
C PRO A 79 5.66 20.58 7.34
N ALA A 80 6.92 20.84 7.73
CA ALA A 80 7.97 21.24 6.79
C ALA A 80 8.39 20.06 5.91
N LEU A 81 8.45 18.86 6.48
CA LEU A 81 8.66 17.63 5.71
C LEU A 81 7.48 17.35 4.77
N ALA A 82 6.24 17.51 5.27
CA ALA A 82 5.05 17.32 4.45
C ALA A 82 5.05 18.23 3.22
N GLN A 83 5.35 19.52 3.39
CA GLN A 83 5.48 20.46 2.28
C GLN A 83 6.53 20.00 1.25
N ARG A 84 7.72 19.57 1.70
CA ARG A 84 8.78 19.08 0.80
C ARG A 84 8.33 17.85 0.01
N TYR A 85 7.65 16.91 0.67
CA TYR A 85 7.17 15.70 0.01
C TYR A 85 6.01 15.97 -0.95
N LEU A 86 5.13 16.94 -0.65
CA LEU A 86 4.11 17.37 -1.59
C LEU A 86 4.73 17.91 -2.88
N VAL A 87 5.77 18.74 -2.76
CA VAL A 87 6.51 19.27 -3.92
C VAL A 87 7.19 18.13 -4.68
N ALA A 88 7.82 17.17 -3.99
CA ALA A 88 8.43 16.00 -4.63
C ALA A 88 7.41 15.14 -5.39
N ILE A 89 6.22 14.94 -4.84
CA ILE A 89 5.10 14.23 -5.48
C ILE A 89 4.61 15.01 -6.72
N ALA A 90 4.55 16.34 -6.64
CA ALA A 90 4.22 17.20 -7.79
C ALA A 90 5.25 17.06 -8.92
N LEU A 91 6.53 17.19 -8.60
CA LEU A 91 7.64 17.12 -9.56
C LEU A 91 7.80 15.74 -10.20
N SER A 92 7.28 14.69 -9.57
CA SER A 92 7.27 13.32 -10.10
C SER A 92 6.01 12.97 -10.90
N ASP A 93 5.18 13.96 -11.24
CA ASP A 93 3.90 13.79 -11.95
C ASP A 93 2.96 12.79 -11.24
N GLN A 94 2.96 12.77 -9.90
CA GLN A 94 2.11 11.87 -9.12
C GLN A 94 0.94 12.59 -8.44
N MET A 95 0.67 13.86 -8.72
CA MET A 95 -0.39 14.60 -8.03
C MET A 95 -1.79 14.01 -8.21
N ARG A 96 -2.02 13.22 -9.27
CA ARG A 96 -3.25 12.42 -9.48
C ARG A 96 -3.56 11.42 -8.36
N CYS A 97 -2.60 11.16 -7.45
CA CYS A 97 -2.81 10.26 -6.31
C CYS A 97 -3.65 10.89 -5.18
N VAL A 98 -3.89 12.19 -5.21
CA VAL A 98 -4.72 12.87 -4.20
C VAL A 98 -6.19 12.59 -4.49
N ASP A 99 -6.86 11.88 -3.59
CA ASP A 99 -8.31 11.69 -3.65
C ASP A 99 -9.04 12.99 -3.27
N GLN A 100 -9.82 13.52 -4.20
CA GLN A 100 -10.61 14.75 -4.02
C GLN A 100 -11.56 14.64 -2.82
N LYS A 101 -12.17 13.48 -2.58
CA LYS A 101 -13.10 13.30 -1.45
C LYS A 101 -12.37 13.43 -0.12
N THR A 102 -11.19 12.81 -0.02
CA THR A 102 -10.32 12.93 1.15
C THR A 102 -9.88 14.37 1.37
N LEU A 103 -9.46 15.07 0.30
CA LEU A 103 -9.05 16.47 0.39
C LEU A 103 -10.19 17.39 0.83
N SER A 104 -11.36 17.32 0.19
CA SER A 104 -12.53 18.11 0.56
C SER A 104 -12.94 17.86 2.02
N GLY A 105 -12.89 16.61 2.48
CA GLY A 105 -13.18 16.27 3.88
C GLY A 105 -12.12 16.77 4.88
N ILE A 106 -10.86 16.91 4.48
CA ILE A 106 -9.82 17.56 5.30
C ILE A 106 -10.09 19.06 5.37
N TRP A 107 -10.34 19.70 4.22
CA TRP A 107 -10.61 21.13 4.14
C TRP A 107 -11.82 21.53 4.99
N GLU A 108 -12.93 20.82 4.86
CA GLU A 108 -14.13 21.03 5.67
C GLU A 108 -13.83 20.92 7.17
N LYS A 109 -13.05 19.93 7.60
CA LYS A 109 -12.71 19.78 9.03
C LYS A 109 -11.84 20.90 9.58
N LEU A 110 -11.03 21.54 8.73
CA LEU A 110 -10.12 22.62 9.14
C LEU A 110 -10.80 24.00 9.11
N THR A 111 -11.74 24.19 8.20
CA THR A 111 -12.27 25.51 7.85
C THR A 111 -13.78 25.64 8.08
N GLU A 112 -14.47 24.52 8.33
CA GLU A 112 -15.94 24.40 8.35
C GLU A 112 -16.60 24.78 7.01
N GLU A 113 -15.80 24.94 5.96
CA GLU A 113 -16.26 25.33 4.63
C GLU A 113 -16.27 24.13 3.68
N GLN A 114 -17.33 24.02 2.87
CA GLN A 114 -17.44 23.06 1.78
C GLN A 114 -17.10 23.70 0.44
N VAL A 115 -16.04 23.20 -0.20
CA VAL A 115 -15.65 23.60 -1.56
C VAL A 115 -16.01 22.49 -2.53
N GLY A 116 -16.91 22.78 -3.47
CA GLY A 116 -17.35 21.83 -4.48
C GLY A 116 -16.20 21.44 -5.43
N SER A 117 -16.19 20.18 -5.87
CA SER A 117 -15.21 19.71 -6.85
C SER A 117 -15.30 20.53 -8.14
N GLY A 118 -14.14 20.98 -8.65
CA GLY A 118 -14.04 21.73 -9.91
C GLY A 118 -14.31 23.23 -9.81
N ASP A 119 -14.76 23.75 -8.66
CA ASP A 119 -14.95 25.20 -8.45
C ASP A 119 -13.62 25.86 -8.05
N VAL A 120 -12.78 26.11 -9.05
CA VAL A 120 -11.45 26.70 -8.86
C VAL A 120 -11.55 28.13 -8.29
N THR A 121 -12.57 28.89 -8.69
CA THR A 121 -12.78 30.26 -8.20
C THR A 121 -13.08 30.27 -6.70
N LYS A 122 -14.00 29.39 -6.26
CA LYS A 122 -14.28 29.25 -4.83
C LYS A 122 -13.06 28.72 -4.08
N ALA A 123 -12.39 27.69 -4.59
CA ALA A 123 -11.18 27.16 -3.96
C ALA A 123 -10.08 28.23 -3.77
N ALA A 124 -9.87 29.08 -4.77
CA ALA A 124 -8.92 30.20 -4.68
C ALA A 124 -9.35 31.25 -3.66
N ALA A 125 -10.64 31.60 -3.60
CA ALA A 125 -11.16 32.53 -2.61
C ALA A 125 -11.05 31.98 -1.17
N SER A 126 -11.48 30.72 -0.96
CA SER A 126 -11.43 30.04 0.34
C SER A 126 -9.99 29.90 0.85
N THR A 127 -9.05 29.57 -0.03
CA THR A 127 -7.62 29.48 0.34
C THR A 127 -6.99 30.85 0.59
N ALA A 128 -7.38 31.90 -0.12
CA ALA A 128 -6.90 33.26 0.13
C ALA A 128 -7.45 33.87 1.44
N ALA A 129 -8.63 33.43 1.87
CA ALA A 129 -9.26 33.87 3.12
C ALA A 129 -8.80 33.07 4.35
N ALA A 130 -8.19 31.90 4.15
CA ALA A 130 -7.68 31.06 5.23
C ALA A 130 -6.40 31.66 5.83
N ASP A 131 -6.26 31.54 7.15
CA ASP A 131 -5.00 31.89 7.82
C ASP A 131 -3.88 30.89 7.50
N ASP A 132 -2.64 31.34 7.70
CA ASP A 132 -1.43 30.54 7.41
C ASP A 132 -1.38 29.22 8.17
N THR A 133 -2.01 29.14 9.35
CA THR A 133 -2.03 27.90 10.15
C THR A 133 -2.96 26.87 9.53
N LYS A 134 -4.17 27.27 9.12
CA LYS A 134 -5.10 26.41 8.39
C LYS A 134 -4.52 25.98 7.05
N LEU A 135 -3.85 26.88 6.33
CA LEU A 135 -3.16 26.54 5.08
C LEU A 135 -2.03 25.52 5.29
N ALA A 136 -1.20 25.69 6.32
CA ALA A 136 -0.14 24.74 6.64
C ALA A 136 -0.69 23.34 7.01
N HIS A 137 -1.76 23.28 7.79
CA HIS A 137 -2.44 22.03 8.09
C HIS A 137 -3.11 21.41 6.85
N ALA A 138 -3.69 22.22 5.96
CA ALA A 138 -4.26 21.73 4.71
C ALA A 138 -3.18 21.13 3.80
N VAL A 139 -2.02 21.78 3.67
CA VAL A 139 -0.84 21.25 2.93
C VAL A 139 -0.40 19.91 3.51
N THR A 140 -0.30 19.82 4.84
CA THR A 140 0.06 18.57 5.54
C THR A 140 -0.97 17.47 5.24
N GLY A 141 -2.26 17.80 5.34
CA GLY A 141 -3.36 16.89 5.03
C GLY A 141 -3.37 16.40 3.58
N VAL A 142 -3.15 17.30 2.61
CA VAL A 142 -3.00 16.96 1.18
C VAL A 142 -1.84 15.99 0.99
N THR A 143 -0.71 16.23 1.63
CA THR A 143 0.48 15.37 1.53
C THR A 143 0.19 13.96 2.07
N VAL A 144 -0.45 13.89 3.24
CA VAL A 144 -0.86 12.63 3.86
C VAL A 144 -1.87 11.88 2.98
N ALA A 145 -2.80 12.59 2.35
CA ALA A 145 -3.74 12.02 1.38
C ALA A 145 -3.03 11.52 0.12
N ALA A 146 -2.05 12.28 -0.39
CA ALA A 146 -1.23 11.89 -1.54
C ALA A 146 -0.50 10.57 -1.26
N ILE A 147 0.18 10.45 -0.11
CA ILE A 147 0.87 9.22 0.31
C ILE A 147 -0.10 8.03 0.36
N GLN A 148 -1.35 8.26 0.76
CA GLN A 148 -2.38 7.22 0.79
C GLN A 148 -2.75 6.73 -0.61
N GLY A 149 -2.62 7.55 -1.66
CA GLY A 149 -2.94 7.17 -3.04
C GLY A 149 -1.74 6.77 -3.90
N LEU A 150 -0.51 7.01 -3.46
CA LEU A 150 0.70 6.70 -4.24
C LEU A 150 0.75 5.22 -4.65
N ASP A 151 1.08 4.97 -5.92
CA ASP A 151 1.39 3.61 -6.38
C ASP A 151 2.54 3.00 -5.56
N VAL A 152 2.52 1.68 -5.41
CA VAL A 152 3.45 0.94 -4.56
C VAL A 152 4.90 1.22 -4.93
N GLN A 153 5.23 1.35 -6.23
CA GLN A 153 6.61 1.62 -6.64
C GLN A 153 7.12 2.99 -6.18
N TYR A 154 6.27 4.01 -6.22
CA TYR A 154 6.65 5.35 -5.74
C TYR A 154 6.65 5.41 -4.22
N LEU A 155 5.73 4.72 -3.58
CA LEU A 155 5.68 4.58 -2.13
C LEU A 155 6.98 3.97 -1.58
N THR A 156 7.45 2.84 -2.10
CA THR A 156 8.67 2.19 -1.59
C THR A 156 9.91 3.04 -1.81
N ARG A 157 10.01 3.75 -2.94
CA ARG A 157 11.08 4.74 -3.18
C ARG A 157 11.05 5.87 -2.17
N LEU A 158 9.87 6.42 -1.89
CA LEU A 158 9.72 7.49 -0.89
C LEU A 158 10.04 6.99 0.52
N CYS A 159 9.59 5.79 0.90
CA CYS A 159 9.94 5.15 2.17
C CYS A 159 11.46 4.93 2.30
N THR A 160 12.13 4.53 1.21
CA THR A 160 13.58 4.34 1.18
C THR A 160 14.32 5.66 1.36
N HIS A 161 13.92 6.71 0.63
CA HIS A 161 14.52 8.03 0.76
C HIS A 161 14.28 8.66 2.13
N HIS A 162 13.09 8.43 2.71
CA HIS A 162 12.73 8.89 4.04
C HIS A 162 13.50 8.15 5.15
N HIS A 163 14.15 7.03 4.84
CA HIS A 163 14.71 6.10 5.84
C HIS A 163 13.64 5.65 6.85
N LEU A 164 12.45 5.31 6.34
CA LEU A 164 11.30 4.99 7.17
C LEU A 164 11.61 3.85 8.15
N ASP A 165 11.50 4.16 9.43
CA ASP A 165 11.80 3.22 10.49
C ASP A 165 10.55 2.42 10.88
N LEU A 166 10.29 1.34 10.15
CA LEU A 166 9.15 0.47 10.40
C LEU A 166 9.13 -0.11 11.82
N ALA A 167 10.27 -0.16 12.52
CA ALA A 167 10.39 -0.72 13.86
C ALA A 167 9.68 0.12 14.91
N LYS A 168 9.44 1.41 14.62
CA LYS A 168 8.64 2.33 15.44
C LYS A 168 7.13 2.21 15.20
N HIS A 169 6.72 1.60 14.08
CA HIS A 169 5.33 1.61 13.63
C HIS A 169 4.67 0.23 13.59
N TRP A 170 5.46 -0.83 13.80
CA TRP A 170 4.97 -2.18 13.78
C TRP A 170 5.49 -2.99 14.97
N LYS A 171 4.62 -3.87 15.46
CA LYS A 171 4.95 -4.93 16.41
C LYS A 171 4.20 -6.19 15.99
N LEU A 172 4.71 -7.36 16.39
CA LEU A 172 4.02 -8.62 16.12
C LEU A 172 2.59 -8.56 16.65
N CYS A 173 1.62 -8.91 15.81
CA CYS A 173 0.22 -8.83 16.14
C CYS A 173 -0.56 -10.02 15.57
N LYS A 174 -1.73 -10.27 16.18
CA LYS A 174 -2.67 -11.34 15.79
C LYS A 174 -3.08 -11.22 14.33
N GLU A 175 -3.43 -10.01 13.88
CA GLU A 175 -3.88 -9.75 12.50
C GLU A 175 -2.87 -10.25 11.46
N PHE A 176 -1.57 -9.97 11.65
CA PHE A 176 -0.53 -10.46 10.73
C PHE A 176 -0.38 -11.97 10.77
N LEU A 177 -0.36 -12.55 11.97
CA LEU A 177 -0.19 -13.99 12.15
C LEU A 177 -1.37 -14.78 11.57
N GLU A 178 -2.58 -14.24 11.58
CA GLU A 178 -3.75 -14.87 10.95
C GLU A 178 -3.63 -14.98 9.42
N LEU A 179 -2.88 -14.07 8.77
CA LEU A 179 -2.67 -14.07 7.32
C LEU A 179 -1.73 -15.18 6.84
N ILE A 180 -0.82 -15.63 7.69
CA ILE A 180 0.20 -16.62 7.34
C ILE A 180 -0.17 -18.01 7.85
N THR A 181 0.38 -19.05 7.22
CA THR A 181 0.25 -20.44 7.62
C THR A 181 1.10 -20.76 8.85
N LYS A 182 0.79 -21.87 9.53
CA LYS A 182 1.54 -22.31 10.70
C LYS A 182 3.03 -22.58 10.40
N SER A 183 3.35 -23.10 9.21
CA SER A 183 4.74 -23.27 8.78
C SER A 183 5.47 -21.95 8.58
N GLU A 184 4.78 -20.92 8.07
CA GLU A 184 5.35 -19.57 7.91
C GLU A 184 5.49 -18.86 9.26
N MET A 185 4.61 -19.12 10.24
CA MET A 185 4.81 -18.66 11.61
C MET A 185 6.10 -19.19 12.22
N MET A 186 6.53 -20.42 11.85
CA MET A 186 7.82 -20.94 12.28
C MET A 186 8.97 -20.12 11.70
N VAL A 187 8.90 -19.79 10.40
CA VAL A 187 9.88 -18.92 9.73
C VAL A 187 9.94 -17.55 10.40
N VAL A 188 8.80 -16.92 10.66
CA VAL A 188 8.74 -15.63 11.36
C VAL A 188 9.34 -15.76 12.77
N SER A 189 9.04 -16.84 13.48
CA SER A 189 9.58 -17.08 14.82
C SER A 189 11.11 -17.23 14.80
N ASP A 190 11.66 -17.79 13.73
CA ASP A 190 13.11 -17.86 13.51
C ASP A 190 13.71 -16.48 13.21
N GLU A 191 13.08 -15.72 12.32
CA GLU A 191 13.54 -14.37 11.95
C GLU A 191 13.53 -13.39 13.12
N LEU A 192 12.51 -13.47 13.99
CA LEU A 192 12.37 -12.54 15.12
C LEU A 192 13.17 -12.99 16.36
N GLY A 193 13.65 -14.24 16.37
CA GLY A 193 14.34 -14.85 17.52
C GLY A 193 13.39 -15.45 18.58
N ILE A 194 12.10 -15.58 18.27
CA ILE A 194 11.10 -16.16 19.17
C ILE A 194 11.37 -17.65 19.40
N ARG A 195 11.88 -18.37 18.38
CA ARG A 195 12.27 -19.79 18.57
C ARG A 195 13.30 -19.94 19.67
N ALA A 196 14.32 -19.08 19.67
CA ALA A 196 15.37 -19.11 20.70
C ALA A 196 14.80 -18.81 22.09
N ALA A 197 13.86 -17.85 22.20
CA ALA A 197 13.21 -17.52 23.46
C ALA A 197 12.29 -18.65 23.99
N LEU A 198 11.61 -19.36 23.11
CA LEU A 198 10.74 -20.49 23.49
C LEU A 198 11.53 -21.78 23.81
N GLY A 199 12.76 -21.92 23.29
CA GLY A 199 13.60 -23.10 23.51
C GLY A 199 12.86 -24.42 23.25
N ASP A 200 12.91 -25.33 24.23
CA ASP A 200 12.27 -26.66 24.14
C ASP A 200 10.74 -26.60 24.05
N ASN A 201 10.12 -25.51 24.51
CA ASN A 201 8.67 -25.33 24.39
C ASN A 201 8.23 -25.00 22.96
N PHE A 202 9.14 -24.62 22.06
CA PHE A 202 8.80 -24.27 20.68
C PHE A 202 8.05 -25.40 19.97
N LYS A 203 8.56 -26.64 20.04
CA LYS A 203 7.90 -27.81 19.43
C LYS A 203 6.51 -28.07 20.03
N LYS A 204 6.35 -27.85 21.35
CA LYS A 204 5.07 -28.03 22.05
C LYS A 204 4.05 -26.99 21.60
N VAL A 205 4.46 -25.72 21.51
CA VAL A 205 3.62 -24.62 21.01
C VAL A 205 3.14 -24.94 19.59
N PHE A 206 4.06 -25.28 18.69
CA PHE A 206 3.74 -25.63 17.31
C PHE A 206 3.11 -27.02 17.14
N GLY A 207 2.80 -27.74 18.22
CA GLY A 207 1.93 -28.92 18.19
C GLY A 207 0.42 -28.56 18.23
N LYS A 208 0.08 -27.35 18.69
CA LYS A 208 -1.30 -26.92 18.97
C LYS A 208 -2.06 -26.41 17.74
N SER A 209 -3.32 -26.02 17.90
CA SER A 209 -4.10 -25.37 16.83
C SER A 209 -3.47 -24.03 16.42
N LYS A 210 -3.79 -23.53 15.21
CA LYS A 210 -3.25 -22.25 14.71
C LYS A 210 -3.56 -21.10 15.68
N SER A 211 -4.77 -21.04 16.24
CA SER A 211 -5.15 -19.99 17.21
C SER A 211 -4.27 -20.03 18.45
N GLU A 212 -4.06 -21.21 19.03
CA GLU A 212 -3.22 -21.37 20.22
C GLU A 212 -1.74 -21.03 19.94
N VAL A 213 -1.25 -21.30 18.71
CA VAL A 213 0.09 -20.85 18.31
C VAL A 213 0.16 -19.32 18.27
N ILE A 214 -0.85 -18.65 17.72
CA ILE A 214 -0.89 -17.18 17.66
C ILE A 214 -0.82 -16.60 19.06
N ASP A 215 -1.67 -17.09 19.97
CA ASP A 215 -1.73 -16.59 21.34
C ASP A 215 -0.38 -16.83 22.07
N ALA A 216 0.23 -17.99 21.87
CA ALA A 216 1.54 -18.31 22.44
C ALA A 216 2.68 -17.43 21.88
N LEU A 217 2.67 -17.13 20.58
CA LEU A 217 3.69 -16.29 19.95
C LEU A 217 3.60 -14.82 20.36
N LEU A 218 2.43 -14.36 20.81
CA LEU A 218 2.22 -12.99 21.29
C LEU A 218 2.50 -12.84 22.80
N ALA A 219 2.59 -13.95 23.53
CA ALA A 219 2.71 -13.99 24.99
C ALA A 219 3.98 -14.71 25.48
N VAL A 220 5.06 -14.69 24.70
CA VAL A 220 6.35 -15.24 25.12
C VAL A 220 6.95 -14.38 26.23
N ASP A 221 7.10 -14.96 27.42
CA ASP A 221 7.66 -14.31 28.59
C ASP A 221 9.12 -13.87 28.35
N GLY A 222 9.43 -12.63 28.74
CA GLY A 222 10.77 -12.06 28.64
C GLY A 222 11.25 -11.76 27.21
N PHE A 223 10.40 -11.94 26.19
CA PHE A 223 10.76 -11.62 24.81
C PHE A 223 10.45 -10.16 24.48
N ASP A 224 11.47 -9.43 24.01
CA ASP A 224 11.28 -8.08 23.49
C ASP A 224 10.87 -8.12 22.00
N TYR A 225 9.61 -7.74 21.76
CA TYR A 225 9.02 -7.60 20.43
C TYR A 225 9.36 -6.26 19.76
N THR A 226 9.96 -5.32 20.50
CA THR A 226 10.22 -3.97 20.02
C THR A 226 11.24 -3.98 18.90
N GLY A 227 10.93 -3.29 17.81
CA GLY A 227 11.81 -3.16 16.64
C GLY A 227 12.06 -4.44 15.84
N LYS A 228 11.39 -5.54 16.17
CA LYS A 228 11.48 -6.82 15.45
C LYS A 228 10.53 -6.79 14.25
N ILE A 229 11.07 -6.92 13.02
CA ILE A 229 10.27 -6.86 11.79
C ILE A 229 10.61 -8.05 10.87
N PRO A 230 9.61 -8.85 10.50
CA PRO A 230 9.77 -9.92 9.51
C PRO A 230 10.26 -9.38 8.17
N LYS A 231 11.07 -10.15 7.45
CA LYS A 231 11.64 -9.70 6.16
C LYS A 231 10.55 -9.37 5.14
N VAL A 232 9.45 -10.12 5.15
CA VAL A 232 8.32 -9.96 4.21
C VAL A 232 7.63 -8.58 4.32
N LEU A 233 7.78 -7.88 5.45
CA LEU A 233 7.20 -6.55 5.68
C LEU A 233 8.12 -5.41 5.26
N LYS A 234 9.37 -5.69 4.85
CA LYS A 234 10.31 -4.66 4.37
C LYS A 234 10.00 -4.31 2.90
N PHE A 235 10.28 -3.07 2.52
CA PHE A 235 10.13 -2.55 1.16
C PHE A 235 11.48 -2.53 0.41
#